data_AF-A0A368FJQ9-F1
#
_entry.id   AF-A0A368FJQ9-F1
#
_cell.length_a   1.000
_cell.length_b   1.000
_cell.length_c   1.000
_cell.angle_alpha   90.00
_cell.angle_beta   90.00
_cell.angle_gamma   90.00
#
_symmetry.space_group_name_H-M   'P 1'
#
loop_
_entity.id
_entity.type
_entity.pdbx_description
1 polymer ?
#
loop_
_entity_poly.entity_id
_entity_poly.type
_entity_poly.pdbx_seq_one_letter_code
_entity_poly.pdbx_strand_id
1 'polypeptide(L)'
;MEKPACIFQGYSCPLENSAKFFAFMRDHPNWYQAREFRFEVSRHSGYGQLIQKAVEEWSAELEKLTGPQTIGCNHGRMSNGKTAVVCLVVPKI
;
A
#
# COMPACT_ATOMS: atom_id res chain seq x y z
N MET A 1 22.96 6.87 0.01
CA MET A 1 21.89 5.91 -0.34
C MET A 1 21.21 5.51 0.95
N GLU A 2 20.13 6.20 1.28
CA GLU A 2 19.39 5.99 2.54
C GLU A 2 18.48 4.76 2.39
N LYS A 3 18.69 3.76 3.25
CA LYS A 3 17.79 2.60 3.36
C LYS A 3 16.42 3.08 3.85
N PRO A 4 15.29 2.70 3.25
CA PRO A 4 13.99 3.13 3.74
C PRO A 4 13.66 2.43 5.07
N ALA A 5 13.47 3.25 6.10
CA ALA A 5 12.47 3.26 7.17
C ALA A 5 11.73 1.96 7.63
N CYS A 6 12.31 0.77 7.53
CA CYS A 6 11.70 -0.48 8.02
C CYS A 6 11.74 -0.67 9.57
N ILE A 7 11.68 0.41 10.37
CA ILE A 7 11.86 0.35 11.84
C ILE A 7 10.54 0.62 12.60
N PHE A 8 9.45 0.96 11.92
CA PHE A 8 8.16 1.20 12.58
C PHE A 8 7.45 -0.12 12.95
N GLN A 9 7.09 -0.29 14.22
CA GLN A 9 6.26 -1.41 14.67
C GLN A 9 4.95 -1.44 13.87
N GLY A 10 4.69 -2.56 13.19
CA GLY A 10 3.51 -2.74 12.34
C GLY A 10 3.74 -2.45 10.86
N TYR A 11 4.91 -1.94 10.44
CA TYR A 11 5.25 -1.80 9.02
C TYR A 11 6.13 -2.97 8.54
N SER A 12 5.84 -3.55 7.37
CA SER A 12 6.50 -4.74 6.83
C SER A 12 7.11 -4.48 5.45
N CYS A 13 8.44 -4.57 5.34
CA CYS A 13 9.13 -4.47 4.05
C CYS A 13 8.75 -5.59 3.07
N PRO A 14 8.53 -6.86 3.50
CA PRO A 14 7.97 -7.88 2.62
C PRO A 14 6.64 -7.45 2.00
N LEU A 15 5.70 -6.92 2.80
CA LEU A 15 4.43 -6.40 2.30
C LEU A 15 4.62 -5.17 1.41
N GLU A 16 5.56 -4.28 1.72
CA GLU A 16 5.92 -3.12 0.87
C GLU A 16 6.42 -3.57 -0.51
N ASN A 17 7.32 -4.56 -0.56
CA ASN A 17 7.84 -5.10 -1.81
C ASN A 17 6.74 -5.79 -2.62
N SER A 18 5.86 -6.55 -1.96
CA SER A 18 4.70 -7.14 -2.60
C SER A 18 3.73 -6.06 -3.11
N ALA A 19 3.45 -5.02 -2.34
CA ALA A 19 2.59 -3.91 -2.77
C ALA A 19 3.12 -3.23 -4.04
N LYS A 20 4.45 -3.12 -4.20
CA LYS A 20 5.06 -2.63 -5.44
C LYS A 20 4.73 -3.54 -6.63
N PHE A 21 4.79 -4.85 -6.45
CA PHE A 21 4.42 -5.82 -7.48
C PHE A 21 2.93 -5.72 -7.83
N PHE A 22 2.05 -5.70 -6.82
CA PHE A 22 0.61 -5.55 -7.00
C PHE A 22 0.23 -4.23 -7.66
N ALA A 23 0.98 -3.15 -7.46
CA ALA A 23 0.76 -1.88 -8.16
C ALA A 23 0.77 -2.03 -9.69
N PHE A 24 1.61 -2.93 -10.23
CA PHE A 24 1.67 -3.23 -11.67
C PHE A 24 0.73 -4.35 -12.12
N MET A 25 0.32 -5.25 -11.20
CA MET A 25 -0.44 -6.45 -11.52
C MET A 25 -1.67 -6.60 -10.63
N ARG A 26 -2.77 -5.98 -11.09
CA ARG A 26 -4.05 -5.87 -10.37
C ARG A 26 -4.75 -7.21 -10.13
N ASP A 27 -4.61 -8.17 -11.04
CA ASP A 27 -5.36 -9.44 -11.00
C ASP A 27 -4.52 -10.62 -10.51
N HIS A 28 -3.32 -10.35 -9.98
CA HIS A 28 -2.51 -11.42 -9.41
C HIS A 28 -3.12 -11.89 -8.07
N PRO A 29 -3.18 -13.21 -7.81
CA PRO A 29 -3.66 -13.70 -6.53
C PRO A 29 -2.80 -13.16 -5.38
N ASN A 30 -3.44 -12.70 -4.32
CA ASN A 30 -2.80 -12.18 -3.12
C ASN A 30 -2.52 -13.30 -2.12
N TRP A 31 -1.28 -13.80 -2.10
CA TRP A 31 -0.91 -15.01 -1.35
C TRP A 31 -0.81 -14.77 0.17
N TYR A 32 -0.81 -13.51 0.60
CA TYR A 32 -0.75 -13.15 2.01
C TYR A 32 -2.11 -13.17 2.69
N GLN A 33 -3.20 -13.47 1.95
CA GLN A 33 -4.58 -13.19 2.38
C GLN A 33 -4.73 -11.74 2.87
N ALA A 34 -3.87 -10.84 2.36
CA ALA A 34 -3.85 -9.46 2.80
C ALA A 34 -5.09 -8.76 2.24
N ARG A 35 -5.64 -7.83 3.02
CA ARG A 35 -6.58 -6.86 2.47
C ARG A 35 -5.79 -5.87 1.61
N GLU A 36 -6.10 -5.80 0.32
CA GLU A 36 -5.51 -4.84 -0.61
C GLU A 36 -6.32 -3.54 -0.60
N PHE A 37 -5.61 -2.44 -0.42
CA PHE A 37 -6.12 -1.09 -0.61
C PHE A 37 -5.42 -0.47 -1.80
N ARG A 38 -6.18 -0.04 -2.81
CA ARG A 38 -5.66 0.50 -4.07
C ARG A 38 -6.27 1.86 -4.40
N PHE A 39 -5.42 2.78 -4.82
CA PHE A 39 -5.78 4.15 -5.19
C PHE A 39 -4.99 4.57 -6.42
N GLU A 40 -5.66 5.12 -7.43
CA GLU A 40 -5.03 5.50 -8.70
C GLU A 40 -5.21 6.99 -8.97
N VAL A 41 -4.13 7.67 -9.32
CA VAL A 41 -4.18 9.09 -9.68
C VAL A 41 -3.48 9.38 -10.99
N SER A 42 -4.07 10.30 -11.76
CA SER A 42 -3.55 10.75 -13.05
C SER A 42 -2.43 11.78 -12.94
N ARG A 43 -2.28 12.45 -11.78
CA ARG A 43 -1.25 13.46 -11.55
C ARG A 43 -0.25 12.98 -10.50
N HIS A 44 1.04 13.02 -10.85
CA HIS A 44 2.11 12.81 -9.88
C HIS A 44 2.07 13.92 -8.83
N SER A 45 1.76 13.53 -7.60
CA SER A 45 2.04 14.32 -6.40
C SER A 45 3.23 13.67 -5.69
N GLY A 46 3.92 14.38 -4.80
CA GLY A 46 5.02 13.77 -4.03
C GLY A 46 4.55 12.54 -3.26
N TYR A 47 5.43 11.55 -3.01
CA TYR A 47 5.06 10.28 -2.38
C TYR A 47 4.22 10.44 -1.11
N GLY A 48 4.59 11.37 -0.22
CA GLY A 48 3.83 11.65 1.00
C GLY A 48 2.39 12.11 0.74
N GLN A 49 2.17 13.00 -0.24
CA GLN A 49 0.83 13.47 -0.60
C GLN A 49 -0.02 12.35 -1.23
N LEU A 50 0.61 11.44 -1.98
CA LEU A 50 -0.06 10.28 -2.56
C LEU A 50 -0.55 9.32 -1.47
N ILE A 51 0.32 8.99 -0.52
CA ILE A 51 -0.03 8.14 0.61
C ILE A 51 -1.12 8.80 1.46
N GLN A 52 -1.01 10.10 1.75
CA GLN A 52 -2.03 10.80 2.55
C GLN A 52 -3.41 10.73 1.89
N LYS A 53 -3.52 11.04 0.60
CA LYS A 53 -4.79 10.95 -0.13
C LYS A 53 -5.34 9.53 -0.17
N ALA A 54 -4.47 8.55 -0.34
CA ALA A 54 -4.88 7.15 -0.34
C ALA A 54 -5.44 6.73 1.03
N VAL A 55 -4.78 7.12 2.12
CA VAL A 55 -5.26 6.87 3.49
C VAL A 55 -6.58 7.58 3.78
N GLU A 56 -6.75 8.82 3.32
CA GLU A 56 -8.02 9.56 3.42
C GLU A 56 -9.17 8.81 2.72
N GLU A 57 -8.94 8.33 1.49
CA GLU A 57 -9.90 7.55 0.70
C GLU A 57 -10.32 6.24 1.41
N TRP A 58 -9.37 5.58 2.08
CA TRP A 58 -9.61 4.29 2.73
C TRP A 58 -9.98 4.40 4.21
N SER A 59 -10.03 5.62 4.76
CA SER A 59 -10.16 5.87 6.21
C SER A 59 -11.31 5.08 6.86
N ALA A 60 -12.51 5.14 6.26
CA ALA A 60 -13.69 4.42 6.75
C ALA A 60 -13.56 2.88 6.73
N GLU A 61 -12.71 2.33 5.86
CA GLU A 61 -12.44 0.89 5.84
C GLU A 61 -11.32 0.50 6.81
N LEU A 62 -10.32 1.36 6.96
CA LEU A 62 -9.23 1.19 7.92
C LEU A 62 -9.76 1.21 9.36
N GLU A 63 -10.73 2.07 9.67
CA GLU A 63 -11.39 2.14 10.98
C GLU A 63 -12.15 0.86 11.36
N LYS A 64 -12.55 0.04 10.37
CA LYS A 64 -13.22 -1.25 10.62
C LYS A 64 -12.23 -2.37 10.97
N LEU A 65 -10.93 -2.14 10.79
CA LEU A 65 -9.91 -3.12 11.14
C LEU A 65 -9.73 -3.12 12.66
N THR A 66 -9.83 -4.31 13.27
CA THR A 66 -9.67 -4.49 14.72
C THR A 66 -8.43 -5.33 15.01
N GLY A 67 -7.79 -5.08 16.15
CA GLY A 67 -6.58 -5.78 16.56
C GLY A 67 -5.30 -5.31 15.85
N PRO A 68 -4.12 -5.81 16.25
CA PRO A 68 -2.86 -5.35 15.71
C PRO A 68 -2.75 -5.73 14.22
N GLN A 69 -2.34 -4.77 13.39
CA GLN A 69 -2.17 -4.96 11.94
C GLN A 69 -0.70 -4.87 11.55
N THR A 70 -0.36 -5.55 10.46
CA THR A 70 0.90 -5.36 9.74
C THR A 70 0.58 -4.81 8.36
N ILE A 71 1.20 -3.69 7.99
CA ILE A 71 0.95 -2.97 6.73
C ILE A 71 2.25 -2.82 5.92
N GLY A 72 2.13 -2.82 4.60
CA GLY A 72 3.20 -2.39 3.70
C GLY A 72 2.61 -1.71 2.47
N CYS A 73 3.15 -0.55 2.11
CA CYS A 73 2.58 0.32 1.09
C CYS A 73 3.61 0.75 0.07
N ASN A 74 3.30 0.61 -1.21
CA ASN A 74 4.18 1.10 -2.26
C ASN A 74 3.38 1.69 -3.43
N HIS A 75 4.08 2.24 -4.41
CA HIS A 75 3.47 2.84 -5.57
C HIS A 75 4.21 2.41 -6.84
N GLY A 76 3.48 2.44 -7.96
CA GLY A 76 3.99 2.10 -9.28
C GLY A 76 3.36 2.99 -10.35
N ARG A 77 4.17 3.39 -11.34
CA ARG A 77 3.66 4.09 -12.51
C ARG A 77 3.17 3.08 -13.53
N MET A 78 1.87 3.10 -13.80
CA MET A 78 1.23 2.17 -14.72
C MET A 78 1.45 2.59 -16.17
N SER A 79 1.28 1.64 -17.09
CA SER A 79 1.41 1.86 -18.54
C SER A 79 0.44 2.91 -19.10
N ASN A 80 -0.70 3.12 -18.46
CA ASN A 80 -1.67 4.17 -18.80
C ASN A 80 -1.29 5.57 -18.29
N GLY A 81 -0.08 5.74 -17.74
CA GLY A 81 0.45 7.02 -17.26
C GLY A 81 -0.01 7.43 -15.85
N LYS A 82 -0.95 6.70 -15.23
CA LYS A 82 -1.36 6.93 -13.84
C LYS A 82 -0.36 6.35 -12.85
N THR A 83 -0.37 6.86 -11.63
CA THR A 83 0.31 6.25 -10.48
C THR A 83 -0.71 5.47 -9.65
N ALA A 84 -0.42 4.19 -9.40
CA ALA A 84 -1.15 3.39 -8.43
C ALA A 84 -0.40 3.41 -7.11
N VAL A 85 -1.11 3.65 -6.02
CA VAL A 85 -0.69 3.35 -4.64
C VAL A 85 -1.40 2.08 -4.22
N VAL A 86 -0.64 1.15 -3.66
CA VAL A 86 -1.15 -0.10 -3.11
C VAL A 86 -0.65 -0.24 -1.68
N CYS A 87 -1.54 -0.60 -0.77
CA CYS A 87 -1.22 -1.02 0.58
C CYS A 87 -1.76 -2.43 0.82
N LEU A 88 -0.94 -3.29 1.40
CA LEU A 88 -1.34 -4.61 1.86
C LEU A 88 -1.43 -4.59 3.38
N VAL A 89 -2.57 -4.99 3.93
CA VAL A 89 -2.81 -5.07 5.37
C VAL A 89 -3.12 -6.51 5.76
N VAL A 90 -2.37 -7.03 6.74
CA VAL A 90 -2.54 -8.38 7.29
C VAL A 90 -2.76 -8.28 8.80
N PRO A 91 -3.77 -8.95 9.37
CA PRO A 91 -3.89 -9.07 10.82
C PRO A 91 -2.65 -9.72 11.42
N LYS A 92 -2.11 -9.14 12.50
CA LYS A 92 -1.05 -9.78 13.27
C LYS A 92 -1.71 -10.80 14.20
N ILE A 93 -1.37 -12.07 14.00
CA ILE A 93 -1.80 -13.19 14.86
C ILE A 93 -1.00 -13.15 16.16
#